data_AF-A0A821Z0F6-F1
#
_entry.id   AF-A0A821Z0F6-F1
#
_cell.length_a   1.000
_cell.length_b   1.000
_cell.length_c   1.000
_cell.angle_alpha   90.00
_cell.angle_beta   90.00
_cell.angle_gamma   90.00
#
_symmetry.space_group_name_H-M   'P 1'
#
loop_
_entity.id
_entity.type
_entity.pdbx_description
1 polymer ?
#
loop_
_entity_poly.entity_id
_entity_poly.type
_entity_poly.pdbx_seq_one_letter_code
_entity_poly.pdbx_strand_id
1 'polypeptide(L)'
;MLNNTNILKKKYTREEIARRIVKDDDLLIIYQNKVYRLNTWIKYHRGGELAILHMIGKVATNEINAYHSDHMLQNKLPLYYFGDIVDEDHDHFHSLISPIEYYYKRNEFNNHYILIDETSKTSFKISISCFFDCNYFDYSWECIRYLLLAFFAAYVFIGATSSWHHYLSAAFLGALWHQLTFTAHDAGHLAITHLYRIDSFIGIFIGNLLGGISIGWWKHHHNIHHLVTNSSEHDPDIQHFPFFAVASRFVQSLYSTYHKRILRYTWLASCLIPFQHLTYYLIMCFARYNLQLQSYIYLYKYPSSPYRSIEICCIFIFWYWYIILLSYIPTYTQCFIYMLICNTITMPLHVEITLSHFDMSTEDCGPCESFPSKMLRTTMDIAYPTWLDFFSWWSSISSCSSFISTVLTISKVLEYLVKYGKITEGILKNAQIFIRENQTQLPALKTEIENKSIIPILQRFQKIMKEKK
;
A
#
# COMPACT_ATOMS: atom_id res chain seq x y z
N MET A 1 47.82 -8.90 3.82
CA MET A 1 47.82 -7.44 3.70
C MET A 1 46.91 -7.06 2.54
N LEU A 2 45.68 -6.64 2.83
CA LEU A 2 44.76 -6.08 1.84
C LEU A 2 44.56 -4.61 2.21
N ASN A 3 44.74 -3.74 1.23
CA ASN A 3 44.91 -2.30 1.34
C ASN A 3 43.78 -1.61 2.11
N ASN A 4 44.14 -1.04 3.27
CA ASN A 4 43.42 0.08 3.88
C ASN A 4 43.72 1.34 3.07
N THR A 5 43.10 1.50 1.91
CA THR A 5 42.96 2.83 1.32
C THR A 5 41.88 3.56 2.10
N ASN A 6 42.30 4.39 3.07
CA ASN A 6 41.48 5.45 3.65
C ASN A 6 41.15 6.46 2.54
N ILE A 7 40.22 6.10 1.65
CA ILE A 7 39.55 7.07 0.80
C ILE A 7 38.82 7.99 1.78
N LEU A 8 39.28 9.24 1.89
CA LEU A 8 38.61 10.27 2.68
C LEU A 8 37.15 10.33 2.21
N LYS A 9 36.25 9.76 3.01
CA LYS A 9 34.82 9.79 2.73
C LYS A 9 34.40 11.26 2.79
N LYS A 10 33.85 11.76 1.67
CA LYS A 10 33.29 13.12 1.64
C LYS A 10 32.21 13.22 2.70
N LYS A 11 32.28 14.26 3.52
CA LYS A 11 31.27 14.56 4.52
C LYS A 11 30.42 15.74 4.06
N TYR A 12 29.12 15.69 4.33
CA TYR A 12 28.17 16.72 3.93
C TYR A 12 27.38 17.20 5.15
N THR A 13 27.24 18.51 5.33
CA THR A 13 26.29 19.08 6.29
C THR A 13 24.88 19.09 5.70
N ARG A 14 23.87 19.35 6.53
CA ARG A 14 22.48 19.43 6.07
C ARG A 14 22.23 20.60 5.14
N GLU A 15 22.86 21.75 5.39
CA GLU A 15 22.80 22.94 4.55
C GLU A 15 23.40 22.67 3.17
N GLU A 16 24.50 21.90 3.13
CA GLU A 16 25.11 21.47 1.88
C GLU A 16 24.18 20.53 1.10
N ILE A 17 23.54 19.57 1.77
CA ILE A 17 22.56 18.68 1.15
C ILE A 17 21.37 19.49 0.60
N ALA A 18 20.79 20.39 1.41
CA ALA A 18 19.66 21.23 1.01
C ALA A 18 20.00 22.13 -0.18
N ARG A 19 21.17 22.78 -0.14
CA ARG A 19 21.65 23.61 -1.25
C ARG A 19 21.86 22.80 -2.52
N ARG A 20 22.44 21.59 -2.43
CA ARG A 20 22.62 20.71 -3.59
C ARG A 20 21.29 20.29 -4.21
N ILE A 21 20.29 19.98 -3.39
CA ILE A 21 18.94 19.66 -3.87
C ILE A 21 18.35 20.84 -4.64
N VAL A 22 18.48 22.07 -4.11
CA VAL A 22 17.85 23.26 -4.70
C VAL A 22 18.63 23.84 -5.88
N LYS A 23 19.96 23.83 -5.82
CA LYS A 23 20.84 24.52 -6.77
C LYS A 23 21.41 23.59 -7.85
N ASP A 24 21.70 22.34 -7.48
CA ASP A 24 22.39 21.38 -8.35
C ASP A 24 21.44 20.26 -8.84
N ASP A 25 20.14 20.34 -8.50
CA ASP A 25 19.10 19.34 -8.77
C ASP A 25 19.50 17.92 -8.30
N ASP A 26 20.32 17.83 -7.26
CA ASP A 26 20.76 16.54 -6.71
C ASP A 26 19.59 15.87 -5.96
N LEU A 27 19.31 14.61 -6.33
CA LEU A 27 18.29 13.78 -5.68
C LEU A 27 18.94 13.04 -4.51
N LEU A 28 19.00 13.70 -3.35
CA LEU A 28 19.68 13.21 -2.15
C LEU A 28 18.71 12.67 -1.12
N ILE A 29 19.00 11.49 -0.57
CA ILE A 29 18.30 10.90 0.57
C ILE A 29 19.29 10.47 1.65
N ILE A 30 18.81 10.32 2.88
CA ILE A 30 19.65 9.93 4.02
C ILE A 30 19.19 8.58 4.58
N TYR A 31 20.13 7.65 4.69
CA TYR A 31 19.93 6.32 5.25
C TYR A 31 21.10 5.98 6.17
N GLN A 32 20.81 5.69 7.45
CA GLN A 32 21.82 5.33 8.46
C GLN A 32 23.05 6.27 8.49
N ASN A 33 22.80 7.59 8.60
CA ASN A 33 23.81 8.66 8.62
C ASN A 33 24.69 8.77 7.36
N LYS A 34 24.27 8.15 6.26
CA LYS A 34 24.92 8.25 4.95
C LYS A 34 23.99 8.93 3.96
N VAL A 35 24.60 9.69 3.04
CA VAL A 35 23.92 10.39 1.96
C VAL A 35 24.03 9.55 0.69
N TYR A 36 22.90 9.39 0.00
CA TYR A 36 22.82 8.65 -1.26
C TYR A 36 22.29 9.56 -2.36
N ARG A 37 22.90 9.51 -3.54
CA ARG A 37 22.53 10.31 -4.71
C ARG A 37 21.88 9.45 -5.78
N LEU A 38 20.63 9.75 -6.11
CA LEU A 38 19.75 8.86 -6.88
C LEU A 38 19.43 9.36 -8.31
N ASN A 39 20.03 10.46 -8.77
CA ASN A 39 19.75 11.09 -10.07
C ASN A 39 19.76 10.11 -11.25
N THR A 40 20.73 9.21 -11.30
CA THR A 40 20.90 8.24 -12.39
C THR A 40 19.99 7.03 -12.27
N TRP A 41 19.42 6.78 -11.09
CA TRP A 41 18.67 5.57 -10.78
C TRP A 41 17.18 5.77 -10.62
N ILE A 42 16.70 6.98 -10.32
CA ILE A 42 15.29 7.26 -10.03
C ILE A 42 14.31 6.66 -11.06
N LYS A 43 14.66 6.73 -12.36
CA LYS A 43 13.84 6.20 -13.47
C LYS A 43 13.71 4.68 -13.47
N TYR A 44 14.61 3.98 -12.79
CA TYR A 44 14.67 2.52 -12.71
C TYR A 44 14.17 2.00 -11.36
N HIS A 45 13.75 2.88 -10.46
CA HIS A 45 13.21 2.47 -9.17
C HIS A 45 11.88 1.74 -9.36
N ARG A 46 11.79 0.55 -8.75
CA ARG A 46 10.64 -0.35 -8.91
C ARG A 46 9.37 0.14 -8.23
N GLY A 47 9.50 0.93 -7.17
CA GLY A 47 8.37 1.63 -6.54
C GLY A 47 7.91 2.88 -7.30
N GLY A 48 8.56 3.20 -8.44
CA GLY A 48 8.30 4.41 -9.22
C GLY A 48 9.11 5.61 -8.74
N GLU A 49 9.18 6.63 -9.61
CA GLU A 49 9.94 7.86 -9.36
C GLU A 49 9.36 8.65 -8.17
N LEU A 50 8.03 8.71 -8.09
CA LEU A 50 7.34 9.52 -7.09
C LEU A 50 7.63 9.05 -5.65
N ALA A 51 7.82 7.74 -5.44
CA ALA A 51 8.22 7.18 -4.15
C ALA A 51 9.56 7.77 -3.67
N ILE A 52 10.50 7.98 -4.60
CA ILE A 52 11.79 8.61 -4.28
C ILE A 52 11.61 10.10 -4.05
N LEU A 53 10.81 10.77 -4.89
CA LEU A 53 10.61 12.23 -4.79
C LEU A 53 10.07 12.66 -3.43
N HIS A 54 9.19 11.86 -2.81
CA HIS A 54 8.71 12.11 -1.45
C HIS A 54 9.79 12.04 -0.37
N MET A 55 10.89 11.33 -0.62
CA MET A 55 11.99 11.10 0.32
C MET A 55 13.18 12.05 0.13
N ILE A 56 13.21 12.85 -0.94
CA ILE A 56 14.33 13.77 -1.20
C ILE A 56 14.50 14.75 -0.04
N GLY A 57 15.72 14.83 0.49
CA GLY A 57 16.08 15.64 1.66
C GLY A 57 15.69 15.04 3.01
N LYS A 58 15.00 13.90 3.02
CA LYS A 58 14.53 13.22 4.24
C LYS A 58 15.46 12.11 4.70
N VAL A 59 15.21 11.69 5.93
CA VAL A 59 15.83 10.52 6.51
C VAL A 59 14.89 9.35 6.31
N ALA A 60 15.09 8.64 5.21
CA ALA A 60 14.20 7.58 4.73
C ALA A 60 14.53 6.21 5.36
N THR A 61 15.12 6.19 6.56
CA THR A 61 15.67 4.93 7.11
C THR A 61 14.57 3.92 7.44
N ASN A 62 13.42 4.38 7.95
CA ASN A 62 12.32 3.48 8.31
C ASN A 62 11.61 2.96 7.07
N GLU A 63 11.35 3.84 6.11
CA GLU A 63 10.72 3.56 4.81
C GLU A 63 11.57 2.58 4.01
N ILE A 64 12.89 2.81 3.95
CA ILE A 64 13.81 1.90 3.25
C ILE A 64 13.82 0.52 3.92
N ASN A 65 13.92 0.45 5.25
CA ASN A 65 13.92 -0.82 5.96
C ASN A 65 12.59 -1.57 5.86
N ALA A 66 11.46 -0.87 5.74
CA ALA A 66 10.14 -1.48 5.63
C ALA A 66 9.92 -2.17 4.28
N TYR A 67 10.41 -1.57 3.18
CA TYR A 67 10.06 -2.02 1.82
C TYR A 67 11.21 -2.65 1.03
N HIS A 68 12.42 -2.76 1.59
CA HIS A 68 13.57 -3.32 0.87
C HIS A 68 14.20 -4.50 1.62
N SER A 69 14.50 -5.56 0.88
CA SER A 69 15.22 -6.72 1.42
C SER A 69 16.67 -6.40 1.75
N ASP A 70 17.24 -7.10 2.74
CA ASP A 70 18.65 -6.94 3.13
C ASP A 70 19.61 -7.15 1.95
N HIS A 71 19.29 -8.08 1.04
CA HIS A 71 20.06 -8.31 -0.17
C HIS A 71 20.13 -7.05 -1.07
N MET A 72 19.02 -6.33 -1.26
CA MET A 72 19.00 -5.07 -2.01
C MET A 72 19.84 -3.99 -1.32
N LEU A 73 19.71 -3.87 0.00
CA LEU A 73 20.41 -2.88 0.82
C LEU A 73 21.92 -3.12 0.87
N GLN A 74 22.36 -4.38 0.82
CA GLN A 74 23.78 -4.73 0.85
C GLN A 74 24.44 -4.66 -0.53
N ASN A 75 23.73 -5.00 -1.61
CA ASN A 75 24.35 -5.18 -2.93
C ASN A 75 24.06 -4.05 -3.93
N LYS A 76 22.99 -3.27 -3.74
CA LYS A 76 22.59 -2.22 -4.70
C LYS A 76 22.69 -0.82 -4.12
N LEU A 77 22.20 -0.60 -2.90
CA LEU A 77 22.23 0.71 -2.27
C LEU A 77 23.65 1.32 -2.17
N PRO A 78 24.74 0.56 -1.88
CA PRO A 78 26.08 1.14 -1.78
C PRO A 78 26.61 1.73 -3.10
N LEU A 79 26.08 1.33 -4.25
CA LEU A 79 26.47 1.89 -5.56
C LEU A 79 26.09 3.37 -5.70
N TYR A 80 25.15 3.85 -4.89
CA TYR A 80 24.65 5.23 -4.89
C TYR A 80 25.18 6.05 -3.71
N TYR A 81 26.12 5.49 -2.95
CA TYR A 81 26.74 6.17 -1.83
C TYR A 81 27.43 7.46 -2.31
N PHE A 82 27.09 8.56 -1.66
CA PHE A 82 27.58 9.89 -2.02
C PHE A 82 28.54 10.45 -0.98
N GLY A 83 28.28 10.18 0.30
CA GLY A 83 29.12 10.59 1.43
C GLY A 83 28.50 10.29 2.78
N ASP A 84 29.22 10.66 3.83
CA ASP A 84 28.73 10.58 5.20
C ASP A 84 28.12 11.94 5.60
N ILE A 85 27.21 11.94 6.57
CA ILE A 85 26.70 13.18 7.15
C ILE A 85 27.65 13.69 8.24
N VAL A 86 27.86 15.01 8.30
CA VAL A 86 28.55 15.65 9.43
C VAL A 86 27.52 15.81 10.55
N ASP A 87 27.61 14.96 11.57
CA ASP A 87 26.81 15.04 12.80
C ASP A 87 27.39 16.13 13.73
N GLU A 88 27.17 17.41 13.43
CA GLU A 88 27.54 18.50 14.36
C GLU A 88 26.44 18.80 15.39
N ASP A 89 25.18 18.43 15.10
CA ASP A 89 24.06 18.70 16.02
C ASP A 89 23.12 17.49 16.08
N HIS A 90 23.53 16.49 16.85
CA HIS A 90 22.75 15.28 17.05
C HIS A 90 21.36 15.62 17.64
N ASP A 91 21.20 16.65 18.45
CA ASP A 91 19.96 16.88 19.21
C ASP A 91 18.84 17.55 18.39
N HIS A 92 19.14 18.09 17.21
CA HIS A 92 18.19 18.81 16.32
C HIS A 92 18.10 18.20 14.91
N PHE A 93 17.96 16.87 14.85
CA PHE A 93 17.89 16.14 13.59
C PHE A 93 16.50 16.25 12.94
N HIS A 94 16.40 17.00 11.83
CA HIS A 94 15.14 17.25 11.13
C HIS A 94 15.14 16.72 9.68
N SER A 95 14.08 16.02 9.28
CA SER A 95 13.84 15.72 7.86
C SER A 95 13.48 17.00 7.12
N LEU A 96 14.09 17.25 5.96
CA LEU A 96 13.68 18.37 5.12
C LEU A 96 12.27 18.12 4.56
N ILE A 97 11.51 19.19 4.34
CA ILE A 97 10.30 19.10 3.50
C ILE A 97 10.79 18.74 2.09
N SER A 98 10.28 17.66 1.52
CA SER A 98 10.70 17.24 0.19
C SER A 98 10.33 18.32 -0.83
N PRO A 99 11.09 18.52 -1.92
CA PRO A 99 10.74 19.53 -2.93
C PRO A 99 9.29 19.40 -3.41
N ILE A 100 8.80 18.16 -3.55
CA ILE A 100 7.43 17.89 -3.99
C ILE A 100 6.37 18.34 -2.97
N GLU A 101 6.67 18.25 -1.67
CA GLU A 101 5.83 18.80 -0.59
C GLU A 101 5.98 20.33 -0.49
N TYR A 102 7.18 20.87 -0.70
CA TYR A 102 7.45 22.32 -0.66
C TYR A 102 6.75 23.07 -1.78
N TYR A 103 6.80 22.55 -3.02
CA TYR A 103 6.08 23.14 -4.16
C TYR A 103 4.58 23.25 -3.89
N TYR A 104 4.02 22.36 -3.06
CA TYR A 104 2.64 22.43 -2.61
C TYR A 104 2.43 23.45 -1.48
N LYS A 105 3.25 23.41 -0.41
CA LYS A 105 3.12 24.30 0.76
C LYS A 105 3.46 25.78 0.49
N ARG A 106 3.99 26.11 -0.69
CA ARG A 106 4.36 27.48 -1.12
C ARG A 106 3.22 28.50 -1.10
N ASN A 107 1.96 28.06 -1.18
CA ASN A 107 0.79 28.96 -1.10
C ASN A 107 0.19 29.10 0.30
N GLU A 108 0.60 28.29 1.27
CA GLU A 108 0.09 28.34 2.66
C GLU A 108 1.14 28.90 3.65
N PHE A 109 2.43 28.89 3.29
CA PHE A 109 3.50 29.35 4.17
C PHE A 109 4.31 30.49 3.57
N ASN A 110 4.18 31.68 4.16
CA ASN A 110 5.12 32.78 3.97
C ASN A 110 6.51 32.36 4.49
N ASN A 111 7.44 32.10 3.56
CA ASN A 111 8.89 32.24 3.72
C ASN A 111 9.48 31.85 5.10
N HIS A 112 9.34 30.60 5.55
CA HIS A 112 10.23 30.06 6.58
C HIS A 112 10.60 28.62 6.23
N TYR A 113 11.90 28.35 6.09
CA TYR A 113 12.43 27.01 6.26
C TYR A 113 12.15 26.62 7.70
N ILE A 114 11.05 25.92 7.95
CA ILE A 114 10.73 25.47 9.30
C ILE A 114 11.67 24.30 9.58
N LEU A 115 12.72 24.59 10.34
CA LEU A 115 13.45 23.59 11.13
C LEU A 115 12.46 23.17 12.22
N ILE A 116 12.00 21.92 12.20
CA ILE A 116 10.90 21.47 13.06
C ILE A 116 11.42 20.53 14.13
N ASP A 117 11.30 20.99 15.38
CA ASP A 117 11.82 20.36 16.58
C ASP A 117 11.34 18.91 16.88
N GLU A 118 12.27 18.17 17.48
CA GLU A 118 12.24 16.94 18.28
C GLU A 118 11.74 15.54 17.81
N THR A 119 12.71 14.61 17.94
CA THR A 119 12.64 13.17 18.28
C THR A 119 12.07 12.15 17.28
N SER A 120 12.78 11.87 16.18
CA SER A 120 12.65 10.57 15.48
C SER A 120 14.00 9.91 15.23
N LYS A 121 14.82 9.79 16.30
CA LYS A 121 16.11 9.09 16.25
C LYS A 121 16.04 7.58 16.30
N THR A 122 14.88 6.99 16.59
CA THR A 122 14.82 5.54 16.71
C THR A 122 14.49 4.93 15.35
N SER A 123 15.52 4.32 14.76
CA SER A 123 15.36 3.33 13.70
C SER A 123 14.43 2.23 14.21
N PHE A 124 13.23 2.19 13.67
CA PHE A 124 12.28 1.14 13.99
C PHE A 124 12.64 -0.08 13.16
N LYS A 125 13.69 -0.80 13.58
CA LYS A 125 14.02 -2.12 13.02
C LYS A 125 13.38 -3.17 13.91
N ILE A 126 12.06 -3.35 13.83
CA ILE A 126 11.53 -4.62 14.32
C ILE A 126 12.04 -5.68 13.33
N SER A 127 12.93 -6.54 13.80
CA SER A 127 13.20 -7.81 13.12
C SER A 127 11.96 -8.69 13.29
N ILE A 128 10.97 -8.46 12.43
CA ILE A 128 9.73 -9.25 12.27
C ILE A 128 10.04 -10.44 11.32
N SER A 129 11.32 -10.77 11.09
CA SER A 129 11.74 -11.74 10.07
C SER A 129 11.02 -13.09 10.18
N CYS A 130 10.63 -13.52 11.39
CA CYS A 130 9.89 -14.76 11.63
C CYS A 130 8.39 -14.70 11.29
N PHE A 131 7.86 -13.56 10.84
CA PHE A 131 6.46 -13.43 10.47
C PHE A 131 6.21 -13.05 9.01
N PHE A 132 7.28 -12.91 8.23
CA PHE A 132 7.20 -12.74 6.78
C PHE A 132 7.45 -14.05 6.03
N ASP A 133 7.63 -15.16 6.74
CA ASP A 133 7.81 -16.47 6.13
C ASP A 133 6.48 -16.95 5.53
N CYS A 134 6.46 -17.05 4.20
CA CYS A 134 5.29 -17.48 3.44
C CYS A 134 4.99 -18.98 3.66
N ASN A 135 3.78 -19.28 4.14
CA ASN A 135 3.27 -20.64 4.18
C ASN A 135 2.69 -21.05 2.82
N TYR A 136 3.50 -21.74 2.02
CA TYR A 136 3.08 -22.21 0.69
C TYR A 136 1.87 -23.16 0.70
N PHE A 137 1.57 -23.80 1.84
CA PHE A 137 0.41 -24.68 1.94
C PHE A 137 -0.91 -23.89 1.79
N ASP A 138 -0.95 -22.65 2.27
CA ASP A 138 -2.16 -21.81 2.20
C ASP A 138 -2.52 -21.53 0.72
N TYR A 139 -1.52 -21.30 -0.13
CA TYR A 139 -1.70 -21.15 -1.58
C TYR A 139 -2.21 -22.42 -2.27
N SER A 140 -2.01 -23.60 -1.68
CA SER A 140 -2.60 -24.84 -2.23
C SER A 140 -4.12 -24.83 -2.09
N TRP A 141 -4.63 -24.29 -0.98
CA TRP A 141 -6.06 -24.11 -0.77
C TRP A 141 -6.65 -23.07 -1.74
N GLU A 142 -5.92 -21.99 -1.98
CA GLU A 142 -6.28 -21.00 -2.98
C GLU A 142 -6.29 -21.58 -4.40
N CYS A 143 -5.31 -22.40 -4.77
CA CYS A 143 -5.31 -23.11 -6.05
C CYS A 143 -6.57 -23.98 -6.23
N ILE A 144 -6.97 -24.72 -5.20
CA ILE A 144 -8.21 -25.52 -5.23
C ILE A 144 -9.43 -24.61 -5.43
N ARG A 145 -9.50 -23.50 -4.69
CA ARG A 145 -10.58 -22.51 -4.82
C ARG A 145 -10.68 -21.96 -6.24
N TYR A 146 -9.55 -21.60 -6.84
CA TYR A 146 -9.49 -21.05 -8.20
C TYR A 146 -9.94 -22.07 -9.23
N LEU A 147 -9.46 -23.31 -9.12
CA LEU A 147 -9.84 -24.39 -10.02
C LEU A 147 -11.33 -24.72 -9.91
N LEU A 148 -11.91 -24.73 -8.70
CA LEU A 148 -13.34 -24.95 -8.49
C LEU A 148 -14.18 -23.82 -9.11
N LEU A 149 -13.82 -22.56 -8.85
CA LEU A 149 -14.54 -21.41 -9.42
C LEU A 149 -14.45 -21.38 -10.95
N ALA A 150 -13.26 -21.66 -11.51
CA ALA A 150 -13.07 -21.77 -12.95
C ALA A 150 -13.87 -22.94 -13.55
N PHE A 151 -13.86 -24.10 -12.88
CA PHE A 151 -14.64 -25.27 -13.27
C PHE A 151 -16.13 -24.96 -13.31
N PHE A 152 -16.70 -24.40 -12.23
CA PHE A 152 -18.12 -24.07 -12.19
C PHE A 152 -18.50 -22.98 -13.20
N ALA A 153 -17.66 -21.96 -13.37
CA ALA A 153 -17.86 -20.96 -14.42
C ALA A 153 -17.95 -21.60 -15.80
N ALA A 154 -17.02 -22.47 -16.15
CA ALA A 154 -17.00 -23.17 -17.45
C ALA A 154 -18.13 -24.19 -17.60
N TYR A 155 -18.37 -25.02 -16.58
CA TYR A 155 -19.40 -26.05 -16.58
C TYR A 155 -20.80 -25.46 -16.79
N VAL A 156 -21.14 -24.42 -16.03
CA VAL A 156 -22.43 -23.74 -16.15
C VAL A 156 -22.54 -22.99 -17.49
N PHE A 157 -21.44 -22.44 -18.01
CA PHE A 157 -21.43 -21.77 -19.31
C PHE A 157 -21.71 -22.73 -20.46
N ILE A 158 -21.00 -23.86 -20.50
CA ILE A 158 -21.11 -24.87 -21.56
C ILE A 158 -22.46 -25.58 -21.50
N GLY A 159 -22.96 -25.86 -20.29
CA GLY A 159 -24.27 -26.47 -20.07
C GLY A 159 -25.45 -25.50 -20.13
N ALA A 160 -25.26 -24.25 -20.57
CA ALA A 160 -26.30 -23.23 -20.50
C ALA A 160 -27.48 -23.53 -21.43
N THR A 161 -28.66 -23.76 -20.84
CA THR A 161 -29.93 -23.93 -21.57
C THR A 161 -30.81 -22.69 -21.53
N SER A 162 -30.43 -21.69 -20.74
CA SER A 162 -31.19 -20.45 -20.52
C SER A 162 -30.23 -19.31 -20.19
N SER A 163 -30.66 -18.06 -20.39
CA SER A 163 -29.84 -16.87 -20.12
C SER A 163 -29.36 -16.78 -18.67
N TRP A 164 -30.14 -17.31 -17.73
CA TRP A 164 -29.78 -17.31 -16.31
C TRP A 164 -28.51 -18.13 -16.03
N HIS A 165 -28.28 -19.22 -16.78
CA HIS A 165 -27.04 -20.00 -16.65
C HIS A 165 -25.81 -19.16 -17.02
N HIS A 166 -25.88 -18.34 -18.08
CA HIS A 166 -24.79 -17.43 -18.40
C HIS A 166 -24.54 -16.42 -17.28
N TYR A 167 -25.59 -15.89 -16.63
CA TYR A 167 -25.43 -14.96 -15.51
C TYR A 167 -24.83 -15.62 -14.27
N LEU A 168 -25.21 -16.87 -13.98
CA LEU A 168 -24.61 -17.67 -12.91
C LEU A 168 -23.14 -17.98 -13.20
N SER A 169 -22.80 -18.32 -14.45
CA SER A 169 -21.42 -18.49 -14.90
C SER A 169 -20.60 -17.20 -14.73
N ALA A 170 -21.15 -16.04 -15.11
CA ALA A 170 -20.53 -14.74 -14.87
C ALA A 170 -20.26 -14.50 -13.39
N ALA A 171 -21.17 -14.93 -12.49
CA ALA A 171 -20.96 -14.78 -11.06
C ALA A 171 -19.77 -15.62 -10.55
N PHE A 172 -19.63 -16.87 -11.00
CA PHE A 172 -18.45 -17.70 -10.69
C PHE A 172 -17.15 -17.12 -11.26
N LEU A 173 -17.19 -16.61 -12.49
CA LEU A 173 -16.02 -15.98 -13.11
C LEU A 173 -15.62 -14.68 -12.37
N GLY A 174 -16.59 -13.87 -11.96
CA GLY A 174 -16.33 -12.69 -11.13
C GLY A 174 -15.77 -13.05 -9.76
N ALA A 175 -16.30 -14.10 -9.13
CA ALA A 175 -15.78 -14.61 -7.87
C ALA A 175 -14.33 -15.13 -8.03
N LEU A 176 -14.00 -15.80 -9.14
CA LEU A 176 -12.62 -16.18 -9.45
C LEU A 176 -11.71 -14.94 -9.48
N TRP A 177 -12.09 -13.90 -10.23
CA TRP A 177 -11.28 -12.69 -10.33
C TRP A 177 -11.14 -11.93 -9.01
N HIS A 178 -12.17 -11.94 -8.17
CA HIS A 178 -12.08 -11.45 -6.80
C HIS A 178 -10.96 -12.16 -6.04
N GLN A 179 -10.99 -13.49 -6.01
CA GLN A 179 -10.01 -14.29 -5.24
C GLN A 179 -8.58 -14.18 -5.74
N LEU A 180 -8.37 -14.13 -7.07
CA LEU A 180 -7.04 -14.02 -7.67
C LEU A 180 -6.30 -12.75 -7.23
N THR A 181 -7.04 -11.69 -6.87
CA THR A 181 -6.44 -10.39 -6.54
C THR A 181 -5.57 -10.48 -5.27
N PHE A 182 -5.89 -11.38 -4.35
CA PHE A 182 -5.12 -11.56 -3.11
C PHE A 182 -3.73 -12.16 -3.37
N THR A 183 -3.62 -13.24 -4.15
CA THR A 183 -2.30 -13.76 -4.53
C THR A 183 -1.53 -12.79 -5.42
N ALA A 184 -2.22 -12.05 -6.31
CA ALA A 184 -1.57 -11.01 -7.10
C ALA A 184 -1.00 -9.88 -6.23
N HIS A 185 -1.73 -9.47 -5.18
CA HIS A 185 -1.29 -8.49 -4.19
C HIS A 185 -0.02 -8.96 -3.46
N ASP A 186 0.00 -10.19 -2.97
CA ASP A 186 1.13 -10.75 -2.23
C ASP A 186 2.37 -10.88 -3.13
N ALA A 187 2.18 -11.34 -4.37
CA ALA A 187 3.22 -11.33 -5.39
C ALA A 187 3.73 -9.91 -5.69
N GLY A 188 2.82 -8.93 -5.70
CA GLY A 188 3.14 -7.52 -5.89
C GLY A 188 4.03 -6.93 -4.78
N HIS A 189 3.87 -7.41 -3.55
CA HIS A 189 4.68 -7.04 -2.39
C HIS A 189 5.96 -7.86 -2.19
N LEU A 190 6.23 -8.83 -3.07
CA LEU A 190 7.32 -9.79 -2.90
C LEU A 190 7.16 -10.66 -1.65
N ALA A 191 5.92 -10.94 -1.26
CA ALA A 191 5.60 -11.69 -0.04
C ALA A 191 5.57 -13.21 -0.24
N ILE A 192 5.64 -13.70 -1.49
CA ILE A 192 5.54 -15.14 -1.78
C ILE A 192 6.91 -15.80 -1.70
N THR A 193 7.83 -15.44 -2.59
CA THR A 193 9.18 -16.04 -2.64
C THR A 193 10.27 -15.07 -2.23
N HIS A 194 9.94 -13.79 -2.06
CA HIS A 194 10.89 -12.68 -1.86
C HIS A 194 11.86 -12.46 -3.03
N LEU A 195 11.73 -13.24 -4.10
CA LEU A 195 12.53 -13.13 -5.31
C LEU A 195 11.76 -12.32 -6.34
N TYR A 196 12.20 -11.07 -6.52
CA TYR A 196 11.56 -10.11 -7.43
C TYR A 196 11.15 -10.69 -8.78
N ARG A 197 12.04 -11.47 -9.43
CA ARG A 197 11.75 -12.02 -10.76
C ARG A 197 10.59 -13.01 -10.69
N ILE A 198 10.61 -13.93 -9.74
CA ILE A 198 9.62 -14.99 -9.60
C ILE A 198 8.27 -14.37 -9.23
N ASP A 199 8.23 -13.54 -8.19
CA ASP A 199 6.99 -12.90 -7.74
C ASP A 199 6.43 -11.93 -8.80
N SER A 200 7.29 -11.26 -9.57
CA SER A 200 6.80 -10.48 -10.72
C SER A 200 6.13 -11.36 -11.78
N PHE A 201 6.69 -12.54 -12.10
CA PHE A 201 6.04 -13.44 -13.06
C PHE A 201 4.75 -14.06 -12.51
N ILE A 202 4.70 -14.40 -11.22
CA ILE A 202 3.46 -14.86 -10.56
C ILE A 202 2.40 -13.75 -10.64
N GLY A 203 2.75 -12.52 -10.27
CA GLY A 203 1.84 -11.38 -10.33
C GLY A 203 1.38 -11.06 -11.76
N ILE A 204 2.25 -11.17 -12.76
CA ILE A 204 1.87 -10.98 -14.17
C ILE A 204 0.93 -12.09 -14.63
N PHE A 205 1.20 -13.35 -14.28
CA PHE A 205 0.33 -14.45 -14.64
C PHE A 205 -1.06 -14.30 -14.02
N ILE A 206 -1.13 -14.04 -12.71
CA ILE A 206 -2.41 -13.98 -11.99
C ILE A 206 -3.14 -12.66 -12.27
N GLY A 207 -2.48 -11.52 -12.10
CA GLY A 207 -3.08 -10.19 -12.27
C GLY A 207 -3.40 -9.88 -13.73
N ASN A 208 -2.43 -10.07 -14.64
CA ASN A 208 -2.59 -9.64 -16.03
C ASN A 208 -3.29 -10.68 -16.89
N LEU A 209 -2.80 -11.93 -16.92
CA LEU A 209 -3.31 -12.95 -17.83
C LEU A 209 -4.67 -13.49 -17.38
N LEU A 210 -4.81 -13.82 -16.09
CA LEU A 210 -6.08 -14.33 -15.56
C LEU A 210 -7.03 -13.21 -15.15
N GLY A 211 -6.50 -12.15 -14.52
CA GLY A 211 -7.29 -11.06 -13.95
C GLY A 211 -7.49 -9.83 -14.85
N GLY A 212 -6.76 -9.69 -15.97
CA GLY A 212 -6.90 -8.56 -16.90
C GLY A 212 -6.47 -7.18 -16.34
N ILE A 213 -5.74 -7.14 -15.23
CA ILE A 213 -5.27 -5.92 -14.55
C ILE A 213 -3.74 -5.93 -14.52
N SER A 214 -3.11 -4.78 -14.77
CA SER A 214 -1.65 -4.66 -14.76
C SER A 214 -1.09 -4.66 -13.34
N ILE A 215 -0.31 -5.68 -12.98
CA ILE A 215 0.42 -5.69 -11.72
C ILE A 215 1.49 -4.59 -11.67
N GLY A 216 2.01 -4.17 -12.82
CA GLY A 216 2.90 -3.03 -12.94
C GLY A 216 2.21 -1.72 -12.55
N TRP A 217 0.99 -1.50 -13.05
CA TRP A 217 0.15 -0.35 -12.65
C TRP A 217 -0.12 -0.38 -11.15
N TRP A 218 -0.60 -1.52 -10.64
CA TRP A 218 -0.92 -1.68 -9.23
C TRP A 218 0.30 -1.35 -8.36
N LYS A 219 1.49 -1.90 -8.65
CA LYS A 219 2.73 -1.55 -7.93
C LYS A 219 3.09 -0.08 -8.03
N HIS A 220 2.94 0.53 -9.20
CA HIS A 220 3.28 1.95 -9.40
C HIS A 220 2.36 2.88 -8.61
N HIS A 221 1.10 2.52 -8.45
CA HIS A 221 0.10 3.27 -7.70
C HIS A 221 0.20 3.00 -6.19
N HIS A 222 0.12 1.73 -5.84
CA HIS A 222 -0.01 1.25 -4.47
C HIS A 222 1.25 1.49 -3.61
N ASN A 223 2.45 1.45 -4.21
CA ASN A 223 3.67 1.81 -3.46
C ASN A 223 3.70 3.28 -3.05
N ILE A 224 3.01 4.17 -3.78
CA ILE A 224 2.86 5.57 -3.38
C ILE A 224 1.90 5.65 -2.21
N HIS A 225 0.75 5.00 -2.31
CA HIS A 225 -0.23 4.90 -1.22
C HIS A 225 0.42 4.42 0.08
N HIS A 226 1.21 3.35 0.06
CA HIS A 226 1.94 2.84 1.23
C HIS A 226 2.97 3.81 1.82
N LEU A 227 3.51 4.72 1.01
CA LEU A 227 4.49 5.70 1.47
C LEU A 227 3.83 6.92 2.14
N VAL A 228 2.68 7.34 1.61
CA VAL A 228 2.00 8.59 1.99
C VAL A 228 0.52 8.35 2.31
N THR A 229 0.20 7.23 2.93
CA THR A 229 -1.16 6.73 3.18
C THR A 229 -2.07 7.82 3.75
N ASN A 230 -3.27 7.94 3.18
CA ASN A 230 -4.30 8.93 3.51
C ASN A 230 -3.88 10.41 3.41
N SER A 231 -2.76 10.71 2.76
CA SER A 231 -2.42 12.10 2.42
C SER A 231 -3.34 12.58 1.30
N SER A 232 -4.16 13.60 1.58
CA SER A 232 -5.12 14.14 0.60
C SER A 232 -4.44 14.55 -0.71
N GLU A 233 -3.25 15.15 -0.62
CA GLU A 233 -2.47 15.70 -1.73
C GLU A 233 -1.68 14.65 -2.51
N HIS A 234 -1.21 13.63 -1.80
CA HIS A 234 -0.12 12.78 -2.28
C HIS A 234 -0.56 11.34 -2.53
N ASP A 235 -1.56 10.87 -1.80
CA ASP A 235 -2.08 9.51 -1.90
C ASP A 235 -3.12 9.41 -3.02
N PRO A 236 -2.84 8.67 -4.10
CA PRO A 236 -3.78 8.53 -5.19
C PRO A 236 -4.96 7.60 -4.87
N ASP A 237 -4.85 6.73 -3.85
CA ASP A 237 -5.88 5.75 -3.48
C ASP A 237 -7.08 6.39 -2.76
N ILE A 238 -7.01 7.67 -2.38
CA ILE A 238 -8.15 8.42 -1.83
C ILE A 238 -8.64 9.57 -2.73
N GLN A 239 -8.06 9.70 -3.93
CA GLN A 239 -8.29 10.81 -4.86
C GLN A 239 -9.37 10.52 -5.93
N HIS A 240 -10.53 10.01 -5.52
CA HIS A 240 -11.63 9.63 -6.44
C HIS A 240 -12.58 10.77 -6.82
N PHE A 241 -12.07 12.00 -6.81
CA PHE A 241 -12.87 13.18 -7.11
C PHE A 241 -13.33 13.18 -8.59
N PRO A 242 -14.61 13.52 -8.90
CA PRO A 242 -15.61 14.18 -8.05
C PRO A 242 -16.60 13.24 -7.34
N PHE A 243 -16.38 11.92 -7.36
CA PHE A 243 -17.33 10.95 -6.83
C PHE A 243 -17.26 10.80 -5.31
N PHE A 244 -16.06 10.82 -4.75
CA PHE A 244 -15.83 10.73 -3.32
C PHE A 244 -14.96 11.89 -2.82
N ALA A 245 -15.32 12.43 -1.66
CA ALA A 245 -14.45 13.26 -0.83
C ALA A 245 -14.17 12.50 0.46
N VAL A 246 -13.04 11.79 0.49
CA VAL A 246 -12.56 11.02 1.65
C VAL A 246 -12.05 11.95 2.75
N ALA A 247 -11.55 13.13 2.38
CA ALA A 247 -11.13 14.19 3.28
C ALA A 247 -11.91 15.50 3.05
N SER A 248 -12.10 16.29 4.10
CA SER A 248 -12.71 17.63 3.99
C SER A 248 -11.89 18.56 3.08
N ARG A 249 -10.58 18.33 2.92
CA ARG A 249 -9.71 19.14 2.04
C ARG A 249 -10.16 19.14 0.57
N PHE A 250 -10.80 18.07 0.10
CA PHE A 250 -11.27 17.97 -1.30
C PHE A 250 -12.34 19.01 -1.66
N VAL A 251 -13.12 19.52 -0.68
CA VAL A 251 -14.14 20.54 -0.97
C VAL A 251 -13.56 21.94 -1.21
N GLN A 252 -12.28 22.14 -0.92
CA GLN A 252 -11.58 23.42 -1.11
C GLN A 252 -10.77 23.48 -2.42
N SER A 253 -10.92 22.48 -3.30
CA SER A 253 -9.98 22.18 -4.38
C SER A 253 -8.58 21.82 -3.89
N LEU A 254 -7.96 20.84 -4.52
CA LEU A 254 -6.70 20.26 -4.06
C LEU A 254 -5.76 19.98 -5.21
N TYR A 255 -4.48 20.31 -5.09
CA TYR A 255 -3.49 19.87 -6.07
C TYR A 255 -3.00 18.46 -5.75
N SER A 256 -3.16 17.54 -6.69
CA SER A 256 -2.64 16.17 -6.58
C SER A 256 -1.22 16.09 -7.13
N THR A 257 -0.25 15.68 -6.31
CA THR A 257 1.13 15.47 -6.75
C THR A 257 1.27 14.23 -7.63
N TYR A 258 0.44 13.21 -7.41
CA TYR A 258 0.39 12.00 -8.23
C TYR A 258 -0.15 12.28 -9.64
N HIS A 259 -1.33 12.90 -9.74
CA HIS A 259 -1.96 13.21 -11.02
C HIS A 259 -1.39 14.47 -11.69
N LYS A 260 -0.59 15.27 -10.97
CA LYS A 260 -0.01 16.54 -11.42
C LYS A 260 -1.07 17.52 -11.93
N ARG A 261 -2.20 17.61 -11.23
CA ARG A 261 -3.33 18.47 -11.58
C ARG A 261 -4.10 18.91 -10.35
N ILE A 262 -4.85 20.01 -10.51
CA ILE A 262 -5.81 20.46 -9.49
C ILE A 262 -7.10 19.65 -9.62
N LEU A 263 -7.44 18.91 -8.58
CA LEU A 263 -8.75 18.32 -8.32
C LEU A 263 -9.70 19.45 -7.88
N ARG A 264 -10.28 20.14 -8.86
CA ARG A 264 -11.12 21.32 -8.62
C ARG A 264 -12.48 20.92 -8.08
N TYR A 265 -12.93 21.58 -7.03
CA TYR A 265 -14.32 21.48 -6.59
C TYR A 265 -15.24 22.17 -7.61
N THR A 266 -15.89 21.36 -8.44
CA THR A 266 -16.76 21.81 -9.53
C THR A 266 -18.22 21.74 -9.12
N TRP A 267 -19.11 22.30 -9.94
CA TRP A 267 -20.56 22.14 -9.77
C TRP A 267 -20.96 20.65 -9.73
N LEU A 268 -20.32 19.80 -10.55
CA LEU A 268 -20.60 18.36 -10.58
C LEU A 268 -20.27 17.70 -9.23
N ALA A 269 -19.13 18.05 -8.64
CA ALA A 269 -18.79 17.58 -7.31
C ALA A 269 -19.74 18.13 -6.23
N SER A 270 -20.14 19.39 -6.37
CA SER A 270 -21.13 20.02 -5.47
C SER A 270 -22.47 19.27 -5.49
N CYS A 271 -22.83 18.70 -6.63
CA CYS A 271 -24.02 17.87 -6.77
C CYS A 271 -23.81 16.43 -6.28
N LEU A 272 -22.68 15.78 -6.56
CA LEU A 272 -22.47 14.35 -6.27
C LEU A 272 -22.06 14.08 -4.81
N ILE A 273 -21.15 14.88 -4.26
CA ILE A 273 -20.57 14.66 -2.93
C ILE A 273 -21.63 14.55 -1.81
N PRO A 274 -22.69 15.38 -1.77
CA PRO A 274 -23.75 15.23 -0.76
C PRO A 274 -24.43 13.85 -0.78
N PHE A 275 -24.50 13.20 -1.95
CA PHE A 275 -25.12 11.89 -2.11
C PHE A 275 -24.12 10.73 -2.11
N GLN A 276 -22.82 10.98 -1.88
CA GLN A 276 -21.78 9.96 -1.96
C GLN A 276 -22.07 8.74 -1.07
N HIS A 277 -22.69 8.95 0.09
CA HIS A 277 -23.08 7.91 1.04
C HIS A 277 -24.18 6.97 0.50
N LEU A 278 -25.02 7.45 -0.43
CA LEU A 278 -26.03 6.64 -1.12
C LEU A 278 -25.45 5.97 -2.37
N THR A 279 -24.55 6.67 -3.06
CA THR A 279 -23.99 6.19 -4.34
C THR A 279 -22.75 5.31 -4.17
N TYR A 280 -22.19 5.21 -2.96
CA TYR A 280 -20.92 4.51 -2.69
C TYR A 280 -20.93 3.07 -3.21
N TYR A 281 -21.84 2.22 -2.75
CA TYR A 281 -21.91 0.82 -3.19
C TYR A 281 -22.19 0.69 -4.69
N LEU A 282 -23.05 1.57 -5.24
CA LEU A 282 -23.34 1.58 -6.67
C LEU A 282 -22.09 1.90 -7.50
N ILE A 283 -21.27 2.85 -7.06
CA ILE A 283 -20.01 3.21 -7.73
C ILE A 283 -18.99 2.08 -7.58
N MET A 284 -18.94 1.41 -6.42
CA MET A 284 -18.04 0.26 -6.20
C MET A 284 -18.31 -0.91 -7.15
N CYS A 285 -19.55 -1.08 -7.64
CA CYS A 285 -19.86 -2.07 -8.70
C CYS A 285 -19.05 -1.84 -9.99
N PHE A 286 -18.58 -0.60 -10.22
CA PHE A 286 -17.80 -0.24 -11.40
C PHE A 286 -16.30 -0.07 -11.13
N ALA A 287 -15.84 -0.25 -9.88
CA ALA A 287 -14.46 0.00 -9.50
C ALA A 287 -13.46 -0.85 -10.30
N ARG A 288 -13.78 -2.11 -10.59
CA ARG A 288 -12.93 -2.99 -11.42
C ARG A 288 -12.70 -2.47 -12.85
N TYR A 289 -13.71 -1.86 -13.47
CA TYR A 289 -13.53 -1.23 -14.79
C TYR A 289 -12.54 -0.06 -14.72
N ASN A 290 -12.57 0.71 -13.63
CA ASN A 290 -11.58 1.75 -13.40
C ASN A 290 -10.16 1.15 -13.28
N LEU A 291 -9.97 0.04 -12.54
CA LEU A 291 -8.66 -0.63 -12.44
C LEU A 291 -8.13 -1.11 -13.80
N GLN A 292 -9.01 -1.64 -14.65
CA GLN A 292 -8.67 -2.03 -16.02
C GLN A 292 -8.24 -0.82 -16.85
N LEU A 293 -9.01 0.27 -16.81
CA LEU A 293 -8.66 1.50 -17.53
C LEU A 293 -7.32 2.07 -17.05
N GLN A 294 -7.08 2.13 -15.75
CA GLN A 294 -5.82 2.62 -15.19
C GLN A 294 -4.63 1.73 -15.61
N SER A 295 -4.83 0.42 -15.72
CA SER A 295 -3.83 -0.51 -16.24
C SER A 295 -3.40 -0.13 -17.67
N TYR A 296 -4.34 0.22 -18.54
CA TYR A 296 -4.05 0.58 -19.93
C TYR A 296 -3.37 1.96 -20.02
N ILE A 297 -3.85 2.93 -19.25
CA ILE A 297 -3.23 4.25 -19.14
C ILE A 297 -1.77 4.13 -18.68
N TYR A 298 -1.51 3.28 -17.69
CA TYR A 298 -0.16 3.02 -17.19
C TYR A 298 0.75 2.40 -18.25
N LEU A 299 0.31 1.32 -18.91
CA LEU A 299 1.09 0.65 -19.94
C LEU A 299 1.34 1.54 -21.16
N TYR A 300 0.48 2.52 -21.42
CA TYR A 300 0.71 3.56 -22.41
C TYR A 300 1.74 4.60 -21.93
N LYS A 301 1.56 5.15 -20.72
CA LYS A 301 2.33 6.30 -20.21
C LYS A 301 3.76 5.96 -19.78
N TYR A 302 4.02 4.72 -19.36
CA TYR A 302 5.32 4.31 -18.79
C TYR A 302 6.02 3.24 -19.65
N PRO A 303 6.59 3.62 -20.81
CA PRO A 303 7.23 2.68 -21.73
C PRO A 303 8.46 1.98 -21.13
N SER A 304 9.11 2.58 -20.13
CA SER A 304 10.28 2.03 -19.45
C SER A 304 9.94 1.07 -18.30
N SER A 305 8.66 0.76 -18.07
CA SER A 305 8.26 -0.15 -16.99
C SER A 305 8.83 -1.56 -17.20
N PRO A 306 9.37 -2.20 -16.14
CA PRO A 306 9.85 -3.58 -16.22
C PRO A 306 8.75 -4.53 -16.71
N TYR A 307 9.10 -5.46 -17.61
CA TYR A 307 8.19 -6.49 -18.13
C TYR A 307 6.95 -5.97 -18.88
N ARG A 308 6.88 -4.68 -19.22
CA ARG A 308 5.75 -4.05 -19.93
C ARG A 308 5.27 -4.85 -21.13
N SER A 309 6.16 -5.34 -22.00
CA SER A 309 5.77 -6.09 -23.19
C SER A 309 5.08 -7.42 -22.85
N ILE A 310 5.48 -8.06 -21.75
CA ILE A 310 4.86 -9.29 -21.26
C ILE A 310 3.49 -8.96 -20.67
N GLU A 311 3.40 -7.91 -19.87
CA GLU A 311 2.13 -7.42 -19.31
C GLU A 311 1.10 -7.10 -20.40
N ILE A 312 1.52 -6.41 -21.46
CA ILE A 312 0.70 -6.11 -22.63
C ILE A 312 0.24 -7.40 -23.32
N CYS A 313 1.15 -8.34 -23.57
CA CYS A 313 0.83 -9.63 -24.17
C CYS A 313 -0.22 -10.40 -23.34
N CYS A 314 -0.03 -10.49 -22.02
CA CYS A 314 -0.96 -11.16 -21.12
C CYS A 314 -2.35 -10.51 -21.12
N ILE A 315 -2.43 -9.18 -21.11
CA ILE A 315 -3.72 -8.45 -21.19
C ILE A 315 -4.39 -8.65 -22.55
N PHE A 316 -3.62 -8.70 -23.65
CA PHE A 316 -4.19 -9.04 -24.96
C PHE A 316 -4.75 -10.46 -24.99
N ILE A 317 -4.02 -11.44 -24.44
CA ILE A 317 -4.51 -12.82 -24.34
C ILE A 317 -5.77 -12.87 -23.46
N PHE A 318 -5.80 -12.13 -22.35
CA PHE A 318 -6.98 -12.01 -21.49
C PHE A 318 -8.21 -11.57 -22.28
N TRP A 319 -8.11 -10.45 -22.99
CA TRP A 319 -9.23 -9.95 -23.80
C TRP A 319 -9.58 -10.87 -24.95
N TYR A 320 -8.59 -11.52 -25.57
CA TYR A 320 -8.81 -12.44 -26.67
C TYR A 320 -9.72 -13.60 -26.27
N TRP A 321 -9.39 -14.32 -25.18
CA TRP A 321 -10.25 -15.42 -24.73
C TRP A 321 -11.59 -14.92 -24.20
N TYR A 322 -11.61 -13.76 -23.53
CA TYR A 322 -12.84 -13.21 -22.95
C TYR A 322 -13.82 -12.75 -24.03
N ILE A 323 -13.35 -12.13 -25.11
CA ILE A 323 -14.18 -11.77 -26.27
C ILE A 323 -14.73 -13.01 -26.96
N ILE A 324 -13.91 -14.07 -27.09
CA ILE A 324 -14.38 -15.36 -27.63
C ILE A 324 -15.47 -15.95 -26.73
N LEU A 325 -15.30 -15.92 -25.41
CA LEU A 325 -16.35 -16.38 -24.49
C LEU A 325 -17.66 -15.60 -24.72
N LEU A 326 -17.59 -14.28 -24.80
CA LEU A 326 -18.76 -13.42 -25.01
C LEU A 326 -19.42 -13.63 -26.37
N SER A 327 -18.69 -14.07 -27.41
CA SER A 327 -19.26 -14.31 -28.74
C SER A 327 -20.14 -15.56 -28.80
N TYR A 328 -20.08 -16.44 -27.79
CA TYR A 328 -20.99 -17.59 -27.64
C TYR A 328 -22.32 -17.23 -26.95
N ILE A 329 -22.46 -16.00 -26.42
CA ILE A 329 -23.71 -15.56 -25.80
C ILE A 329 -24.67 -15.04 -26.90
N PRO A 330 -25.94 -15.51 -26.95
CA PRO A 330 -26.83 -15.27 -28.09
C PRO A 330 -27.17 -13.81 -28.44
N THR A 331 -27.16 -12.90 -27.47
CA THR A 331 -27.61 -11.50 -27.69
C THR A 331 -26.68 -10.50 -27.03
N TYR A 332 -26.53 -9.32 -27.65
CA TYR A 332 -25.70 -8.24 -27.11
C TYR A 332 -26.15 -7.78 -25.71
N THR A 333 -27.46 -7.79 -25.44
CA THR A 333 -28.00 -7.46 -24.10
C THR A 333 -27.52 -8.47 -23.05
N GLN A 334 -27.54 -9.76 -23.37
CA GLN A 334 -27.03 -10.79 -22.46
C GLN A 334 -25.50 -10.69 -22.29
N CYS A 335 -24.75 -10.39 -23.35
CA CYS A 335 -23.30 -10.14 -23.26
C CYS A 335 -23.02 -8.99 -22.30
N PHE A 336 -23.75 -7.87 -22.44
CA PHE A 336 -23.61 -6.71 -21.57
C PHE A 336 -23.91 -7.05 -20.10
N ILE A 337 -25.01 -7.77 -19.84
CA ILE A 337 -25.37 -8.20 -18.48
C ILE A 337 -24.32 -9.16 -17.91
N TYR A 338 -23.83 -10.12 -18.71
CA TYR A 338 -22.74 -11.03 -18.32
C TYR A 338 -21.50 -10.25 -17.88
N MET A 339 -21.07 -9.28 -18.69
CA MET A 339 -19.94 -8.41 -18.37
C MET A 339 -20.18 -7.60 -17.11
N LEU A 340 -21.39 -7.07 -16.91
CA LEU A 340 -21.73 -6.29 -15.73
C LEU A 340 -21.65 -7.14 -14.47
N ILE A 341 -22.19 -8.36 -14.49
CA ILE A 341 -22.21 -9.28 -13.34
C ILE A 341 -20.80 -9.67 -12.94
N CYS A 342 -19.97 -10.16 -13.87
CA CYS A 342 -18.64 -10.65 -13.51
C CYS A 342 -17.73 -9.55 -12.95
N ASN A 343 -17.92 -8.28 -13.35
CA ASN A 343 -17.19 -7.16 -12.77
C ASN A 343 -17.79 -6.71 -11.43
N THR A 344 -19.11 -6.68 -11.31
CA THR A 344 -19.80 -6.27 -10.07
C THR A 344 -19.53 -7.23 -8.92
N ILE A 345 -19.38 -8.53 -9.17
CA ILE A 345 -19.10 -9.52 -8.12
C ILE A 345 -17.76 -9.26 -7.41
N THR A 346 -16.84 -8.50 -8.01
CA THR A 346 -15.59 -8.09 -7.36
C THR A 346 -15.74 -6.88 -6.42
N MET A 347 -16.94 -6.27 -6.36
CA MET A 347 -17.24 -5.12 -5.50
C MET A 347 -16.87 -5.33 -4.02
N PRO A 348 -17.11 -6.49 -3.37
CA PRO A 348 -16.78 -6.68 -1.96
C PRO A 348 -15.29 -6.41 -1.65
N LEU A 349 -14.38 -6.79 -2.55
CA LEU A 349 -12.94 -6.51 -2.41
C LEU A 349 -12.67 -5.00 -2.36
N HIS A 350 -13.32 -4.23 -3.23
CA HIS A 350 -13.14 -2.78 -3.28
C HIS A 350 -13.68 -2.11 -2.02
N VAL A 351 -14.80 -2.60 -1.50
CA VAL A 351 -15.37 -2.13 -0.24
C VAL A 351 -14.42 -2.42 0.93
N GLU A 352 -13.87 -3.64 1.01
CA GLU A 352 -12.89 -4.02 2.04
C GLU A 352 -11.64 -3.13 2.03
N ILE A 353 -11.05 -2.91 0.85
CA ILE A 353 -9.85 -2.07 0.73
C ILE A 353 -10.15 -0.60 1.07
N THR A 354 -11.31 -0.09 0.68
CA THR A 354 -11.65 1.31 0.95
C THR A 354 -12.08 1.53 2.40
N LEU A 355 -12.81 0.61 3.04
CA LEU A 355 -13.18 0.73 4.46
C LEU A 355 -11.95 0.71 5.39
N SER A 356 -10.91 -0.05 5.05
CA SER A 356 -9.66 -0.11 5.83
C SER A 356 -8.85 1.20 5.83
N HIS A 357 -9.21 2.16 4.97
CA HIS A 357 -8.46 3.40 4.76
C HIS A 357 -9.33 4.66 4.82
N PHE A 358 -10.51 4.67 4.20
CA PHE A 358 -11.38 5.85 4.08
C PHE A 358 -11.95 6.31 5.42
N ASP A 359 -12.16 5.37 6.35
CA ASP A 359 -12.63 5.67 7.70
C ASP A 359 -11.49 6.09 8.64
N MET A 360 -10.25 6.07 8.15
CA MET A 360 -9.06 6.40 8.92
C MET A 360 -8.66 7.86 8.78
N SER A 361 -7.81 8.33 9.69
CA SER A 361 -7.44 9.75 9.74
C SER A 361 -6.71 10.18 8.46
N THR A 362 -7.11 11.34 7.91
CA THR A 362 -6.46 12.00 6.78
C THR A 362 -5.67 13.24 7.21
N GLU A 363 -5.38 13.38 8.51
CA GLU A 363 -4.66 14.54 9.05
C GLU A 363 -3.19 14.52 8.64
N ASP A 364 -2.64 15.70 8.29
CA ASP A 364 -1.19 15.89 8.13
C ASP A 364 -0.58 16.25 9.48
N CYS A 365 -0.01 15.26 10.17
CA CYS A 365 0.73 15.45 11.42
C CYS A 365 2.13 16.06 11.21
N GLY A 366 2.46 16.44 9.98
CA GLY A 366 3.73 17.05 9.63
C GLY A 366 4.90 16.06 9.59
N PRO A 367 6.12 16.55 9.35
CA PRO A 367 7.30 15.72 9.14
C PRO A 367 7.86 15.08 10.43
N CYS A 368 7.33 15.44 11.61
CA CYS A 368 7.75 14.86 12.89
C CYS A 368 7.03 13.54 13.22
N GLU A 369 5.97 13.21 12.48
CA GLU A 369 5.31 11.92 12.58
C GLU A 369 6.23 10.83 12.02
N SER A 370 6.50 9.81 12.83
CA SER A 370 7.27 8.66 12.36
C SER A 370 6.46 7.83 11.38
N PHE A 371 7.14 7.22 10.40
CA PHE A 371 6.49 6.36 9.41
C PHE A 371 5.58 5.29 10.03
N PRO A 372 5.99 4.53 11.08
CA PRO A 372 5.08 3.55 11.71
C PRO A 372 3.86 4.18 12.40
N SER A 373 4.00 5.37 12.99
CA SER A 373 2.86 6.07 13.63
C SER A 373 1.84 6.50 12.59
N LYS A 374 2.32 6.98 11.43
CA LYS A 374 1.48 7.31 10.29
C LYS A 374 0.68 6.09 9.85
N MET A 375 1.36 4.98 9.55
CA MET A 375 0.70 3.74 9.11
C MET A 375 -0.42 3.32 10.08
N LEU A 376 -0.14 3.27 11.39
CA LEU A 376 -1.16 2.90 12.39
C LEU A 376 -2.34 3.86 12.51
N ARG A 377 -2.14 5.13 12.18
CA ARG A 377 -3.19 6.15 12.22
C ARG A 377 -4.05 6.13 10.96
N THR A 378 -3.45 5.76 9.82
CA THR A 378 -4.05 5.85 8.49
C THR A 378 -4.57 4.52 7.95
N THR A 379 -4.32 3.41 8.63
CA THR A 379 -4.84 2.08 8.23
C THR A 379 -5.51 1.37 9.40
N MET A 380 -6.47 0.51 9.09
CA MET A 380 -7.05 -0.45 10.02
C MET A 380 -7.32 -1.79 9.36
N ASP A 381 -7.26 -2.85 10.16
CA ASP A 381 -7.76 -4.16 9.75
C ASP A 381 -9.28 -4.23 9.94
N ILE A 382 -9.96 -4.97 9.06
CA ILE A 382 -11.39 -5.24 9.16
C ILE A 382 -11.58 -6.66 9.69
N ALA A 383 -12.26 -6.79 10.83
CA ALA A 383 -12.60 -8.09 11.40
C ALA A 383 -13.86 -8.66 10.72
N TYR A 384 -13.81 -9.94 10.34
CA TYR A 384 -14.93 -10.64 9.72
C TYR A 384 -15.43 -11.82 10.56
N PRO A 385 -16.73 -12.12 10.53
CA PRO A 385 -17.25 -13.43 10.89
C PRO A 385 -16.68 -14.51 9.96
N THR A 386 -16.35 -15.68 10.51
CA THR A 386 -15.70 -16.78 9.77
C THR A 386 -16.48 -17.30 8.56
N TRP A 387 -17.80 -17.09 8.49
CA TRP A 387 -18.59 -17.48 7.32
C TRP A 387 -18.39 -16.53 6.11
N LEU A 388 -17.86 -15.32 6.34
CA LEU A 388 -17.46 -14.37 5.29
C LEU A 388 -16.03 -14.59 4.80
N ASP A 389 -15.27 -15.49 5.43
CA ASP A 389 -13.88 -15.77 5.10
C ASP A 389 -13.70 -16.04 3.60
N PHE A 390 -14.63 -16.78 2.97
CA PHE A 390 -14.59 -17.01 1.52
C PHE A 390 -14.56 -15.72 0.70
N PHE A 391 -15.24 -14.66 1.11
CA PHE A 391 -15.33 -13.40 0.37
C PHE A 391 -14.34 -12.33 0.85
N SER A 392 -13.84 -12.43 2.08
CA SER A 392 -12.88 -11.48 2.65
C SER A 392 -11.44 -11.93 2.51
N TRP A 393 -10.51 -10.97 2.59
CA TRP A 393 -9.06 -11.22 2.61
C TRP A 393 -8.59 -12.16 3.73
N TRP A 394 -9.38 -12.28 4.82
CA TRP A 394 -9.02 -13.06 6.00
C TRP A 394 -8.83 -14.57 5.73
N SER A 395 -9.53 -15.17 4.77
CA SER A 395 -9.33 -16.60 4.46
C SER A 395 -7.95 -16.93 3.88
N SER A 396 -7.31 -15.96 3.22
CA SER A 396 -5.95 -16.11 2.68
C SER A 396 -4.86 -15.91 3.74
N ILE A 397 -5.19 -15.26 4.87
CA ILE A 397 -4.25 -14.93 5.96
C ILE A 397 -4.38 -15.88 7.15
N SER A 398 -5.43 -16.71 7.19
CA SER A 398 -5.74 -17.63 8.29
C SER A 398 -4.82 -18.85 8.45
N SER A 399 -3.51 -18.71 8.22
CA SER A 399 -2.54 -19.48 9.02
C SER A 399 -2.31 -18.73 10.33
N CYS A 400 -2.51 -19.43 11.45
CA CYS A 400 -2.37 -18.94 12.83
C CYS A 400 -1.12 -18.08 13.12
N SER A 401 -0.09 -18.15 12.28
CA SER A 401 1.15 -17.37 12.36
C SER A 401 0.98 -15.86 12.11
N SER A 402 0.02 -15.44 11.27
CA SER A 402 -0.19 -14.04 10.88
C SER A 402 -0.92 -13.24 11.97
N PHE A 403 -1.91 -13.82 12.64
CA PHE A 403 -2.63 -13.18 13.73
C PHE A 403 -1.69 -12.93 14.92
N ILE A 404 -0.88 -13.93 15.27
CA ILE A 404 0.18 -13.82 16.27
C ILE A 404 1.21 -12.76 15.86
N SER A 405 1.54 -12.67 14.57
CA SER A 405 2.39 -11.61 14.00
C SER A 405 1.82 -10.23 14.20
N THR A 406 0.55 -10.02 13.85
CA THR A 406 -0.12 -8.73 13.96
C THR A 406 -0.24 -8.33 15.42
N VAL A 407 -0.63 -9.24 16.32
CA VAL A 407 -0.64 -9.01 17.78
C VAL A 407 0.75 -8.65 18.31
N LEU A 408 1.80 -9.37 17.92
CA LEU A 408 3.18 -9.13 18.38
C LEU A 408 3.79 -7.86 17.79
N THR A 409 3.47 -7.55 16.53
CA THR A 409 3.90 -6.34 15.83
C THR A 409 3.23 -5.13 16.46
N ILE A 410 1.90 -5.15 16.62
CA ILE A 410 1.15 -4.11 17.33
C ILE A 410 1.67 -3.97 18.76
N SER A 411 1.92 -5.06 19.49
CA SER A 411 2.46 -4.99 20.86
C SER A 411 3.85 -4.33 20.91
N LYS A 412 4.75 -4.63 19.98
CA LYS A 412 6.09 -4.01 19.92
C LYS A 412 6.04 -2.55 19.45
N VAL A 413 5.13 -2.23 18.52
CA VAL A 413 4.90 -0.85 18.09
C VAL A 413 4.31 -0.04 19.25
N LEU A 414 3.35 -0.60 20.00
CA LEU A 414 2.78 0.05 21.19
C LEU A 414 3.81 0.23 22.30
N GLU A 415 4.64 -0.78 22.57
CA GLU A 415 5.73 -0.68 23.56
C GLU A 415 6.71 0.45 23.20
N TYR A 416 7.04 0.55 21.91
CA TYR A 416 7.84 1.64 21.37
C TYR A 416 7.16 3.00 21.52
N LEU A 417 5.89 3.13 21.11
CA LEU A 417 5.14 4.39 21.20
C LEU A 417 4.92 4.86 22.63
N VAL A 418 4.71 3.94 23.57
CA VAL A 418 4.68 4.20 25.02
C VAL A 418 6.02 4.73 25.52
N LYS A 419 7.12 4.06 25.15
CA LYS A 419 8.46 4.40 25.62
C LYS A 419 8.89 5.81 25.21
N TYR A 420 8.42 6.30 24.06
CA TYR A 420 8.77 7.61 23.51
C TYR A 420 7.64 8.65 23.58
N GLY A 421 6.54 8.36 24.27
CA GLY A 421 5.47 9.33 24.55
C GLY A 421 4.62 9.76 23.35
N LYS A 422 4.73 9.09 22.19
CA LYS A 422 4.07 9.48 20.91
C LYS A 422 2.72 8.78 20.69
N ILE A 423 1.90 8.68 21.72
CA ILE A 423 0.55 8.05 21.60
C ILE A 423 -0.46 9.12 21.20
N THR A 424 -0.98 9.05 19.99
CA THR A 424 -2.15 9.83 19.56
C THR A 424 -3.45 9.12 19.94
N GLU A 425 -4.55 9.86 20.03
CA GLU A 425 -5.88 9.31 20.38
C GLU A 425 -6.37 8.28 19.34
N GLY A 426 -6.00 8.45 18.07
CA GLY A 426 -6.30 7.49 17.00
C GLY A 426 -5.56 6.15 17.19
N ILE A 427 -4.25 6.18 17.47
CA ILE A 427 -3.47 4.98 17.76
C ILE A 427 -4.01 4.26 19.00
N LEU A 428 -4.41 5.03 20.02
CA LEU A 428 -5.04 4.51 21.23
C LEU A 428 -6.36 3.80 20.93
N LYS A 429 -7.22 4.41 20.12
CA LYS A 429 -8.51 3.83 19.72
C LYS A 429 -8.32 2.53 18.95
N ASN A 430 -7.40 2.50 18.00
CA ASN A 430 -7.11 1.31 17.19
C ASN A 430 -6.55 0.16 18.04
N ALA A 431 -5.64 0.46 18.97
CA ALA A 431 -5.12 -0.53 19.91
C ALA A 431 -6.22 -1.09 20.84
N GLN A 432 -7.13 -0.24 21.32
CA GLN A 432 -8.26 -0.66 22.16
C GLN A 432 -9.26 -1.53 21.41
N ILE A 433 -9.59 -1.17 20.17
CA ILE A 433 -10.46 -1.96 19.28
C ILE A 433 -9.84 -3.34 19.06
N PHE A 434 -8.56 -3.38 18.69
CA PHE A 434 -7.81 -4.61 18.49
C PHE A 434 -7.84 -5.53 19.71
N ILE A 435 -7.56 -5.00 20.91
CA ILE A 435 -7.59 -5.80 22.15
C ILE A 435 -9.00 -6.31 22.45
N ARG A 436 -10.01 -5.43 22.32
CA ARG A 436 -11.41 -5.75 22.64
C ARG A 436 -11.95 -6.85 21.72
N GLU A 437 -11.69 -6.75 20.43
CA GLU A 437 -12.26 -7.66 19.42
C GLU A 437 -11.58 -9.03 19.42
N ASN A 438 -10.38 -9.12 19.99
CA ASN A 438 -9.61 -10.35 20.06
C ASN A 438 -9.57 -11.00 21.46
N GLN A 439 -10.40 -10.52 22.40
CA GLN A 439 -10.44 -11.01 23.80
C GLN A 439 -10.69 -12.52 23.93
N THR A 440 -11.40 -13.13 22.98
CA THR A 440 -11.71 -14.56 22.97
C THR A 440 -10.57 -15.44 22.43
N GLN A 441 -9.67 -14.87 21.63
CA GLN A 441 -8.53 -15.56 21.02
C GLN A 441 -7.24 -15.40 21.85
N LEU A 442 -7.14 -14.30 22.62
CA LEU A 442 -6.07 -14.01 23.58
C LEU A 442 -5.74 -15.15 24.58
N PRO A 443 -6.72 -15.92 25.12
CA PRO A 443 -6.44 -17.02 26.05
C PRO A 443 -5.80 -18.24 25.39
N ALA A 444 -6.13 -18.55 24.14
CA ALA A 444 -5.52 -19.65 23.39
C ALA A 444 -4.04 -19.36 23.06
N LEU A 445 -3.68 -18.09 23.01
CA LEU A 445 -2.34 -17.57 22.75
C LEU A 445 -1.53 -17.33 24.02
N LYS A 446 -2.12 -17.50 25.19
CA LYS A 446 -1.53 -17.15 26.48
C LYS A 446 -0.15 -17.80 26.68
N THR A 447 0.02 -19.06 26.27
CA THR A 447 1.31 -19.78 26.37
C THR A 447 2.40 -19.21 25.45
N GLU A 448 2.03 -18.65 24.30
CA GLU A 448 2.95 -18.05 23.32
C GLU A 448 3.23 -16.56 23.60
N ILE A 449 2.24 -15.88 24.19
CA ILE A 449 2.23 -14.48 24.65
C ILE A 449 2.99 -14.32 25.99
N GLU A 450 2.86 -15.27 26.91
CA GLU A 450 3.58 -15.28 28.20
C GLU A 450 5.08 -15.52 28.00
N ASN A 451 5.46 -16.40 27.07
CA ASN A 451 6.86 -16.62 26.68
C ASN A 451 7.50 -15.40 25.98
N LYS A 452 6.71 -14.42 25.52
CA LYS A 452 7.17 -13.21 24.81
C LYS A 452 6.84 -11.88 25.52
N SER A 453 6.48 -11.92 26.80
CA SER A 453 6.34 -10.75 27.69
C SER A 453 5.29 -9.68 27.31
N ILE A 454 4.21 -10.04 26.60
CA ILE A 454 3.19 -9.05 26.13
C ILE A 454 2.20 -8.63 27.23
N ILE A 455 1.78 -9.54 28.12
CA ILE A 455 0.78 -9.23 29.17
C ILE A 455 1.27 -8.11 30.12
N PRO A 456 2.53 -8.13 30.60
CA PRO A 456 3.07 -7.01 31.39
C PRO A 456 3.09 -5.68 30.64
N ILE A 457 3.31 -5.69 29.31
CA ILE A 457 3.33 -4.49 28.46
C ILE A 457 1.93 -3.88 28.36
N LEU A 458 0.90 -4.71 28.12
CA LEU A 458 -0.50 -4.26 28.07
C LEU A 458 -0.96 -3.73 29.44
N GLN A 459 -0.55 -4.36 30.54
CA GLN A 459 -0.83 -3.88 31.89
C GLN A 459 -0.12 -2.55 32.19
N ARG A 460 1.13 -2.38 31.74
CA ARG A 460 1.88 -1.12 31.86
C ARG A 460 1.27 -0.01 31.00
N PHE A 461 0.80 -0.34 29.81
CA PHE A 461 0.04 0.55 28.93
C PHE A 461 -1.25 1.02 29.63
N GLN A 462 -2.05 0.09 30.15
CA GLN A 462 -3.27 0.40 30.91
C GLN A 462 -3.01 1.24 32.16
N LYS A 463 -1.85 1.06 32.81
CA LYS A 463 -1.44 1.86 33.98
C LYS A 463 -1.09 3.30 33.57
N ILE A 464 -0.27 3.49 32.53
CA ILE A 464 0.07 4.82 31.99
C ILE A 464 -1.20 5.56 31.51
N MET A 465 -2.16 4.81 30.96
CA MET A 465 -3.47 5.33 30.55
C MET A 465 -4.33 5.84 31.72
N LYS A 466 -4.18 5.25 32.91
CA LYS A 466 -4.86 5.74 34.12
C LYS A 466 -4.19 6.96 34.74
N GLU A 467 -2.89 7.16 34.47
CA GLU A 467 -2.09 8.27 35.01
C GLU A 467 -2.13 9.53 34.14
N LYS A 468 -2.56 9.43 32.86
CA LYS A 468 -2.71 10.56 31.92
C LYS A 468 -4.14 11.12 31.78
N LYS A 469 -5.12 10.53 32.46
CA LYS A 469 -6.44 11.13 32.70
C LYS A 469 -6.42 11.86 34.02
#